data_AF-A0A2G7LZT6-F1
#
_entry.id   AF-A0A2G7LZT6-F1
#
_cell.length_a   1.000
_cell.length_b   1.000
_cell.length_c   1.000
_cell.angle_alpha   90.00
_cell.angle_beta   90.00
_cell.angle_gamma   90.00
#
_symmetry.space_group_name_H-M   'P 1'
#
loop_
_entity.id
_entity.type
_entity.pdbx_description
1 polymer ?
#
loop_
_entity_poly.entity_id
_entity_poly.type
_entity_poly.pdbx_seq_one_letter_code
_entity_poly.pdbx_strand_id
1 'polypeptide(L)' 'MKRLKAEGPLNYNLDDATYARNFTLDEAQASIRAARFAPELASVERMTLLRDAVTRLKNADLRVQDVKNELYIQHK' A
#
# COMPACT_ATOMS: atom_id res chain seq x y z
N MET A 1 13.43 -41.62 -11.10
CA MET A 1 12.35 -40.72 -10.64
C MET A 1 12.94 -39.57 -9.86
N LYS A 2 12.99 -38.35 -10.45
CA LYS A 2 13.40 -37.13 -9.73
C LYS A 2 12.23 -36.71 -8.85
N ARG A 3 12.42 -36.71 -7.53
CA ARG A 3 11.50 -36.03 -6.60
C ARG A 3 11.52 -34.54 -6.94
N LEU A 4 10.42 -34.03 -7.47
CA LEU A 4 10.14 -32.60 -7.53
C LEU A 4 10.21 -32.10 -6.08
N LYS A 5 11.15 -31.19 -5.80
CA LYS A 5 11.09 -30.43 -4.55
C LYS A 5 9.80 -29.63 -4.65
N ALA A 6 8.84 -29.93 -3.79
CA ALA A 6 7.72 -29.03 -3.57
C ALA A 6 8.33 -27.69 -3.16
N GLU A 7 8.18 -26.69 -4.01
CA GLU A 7 8.37 -25.31 -3.61
C GLU A 7 7.37 -25.08 -2.50
N GLY A 8 7.87 -24.99 -1.26
CA GLY A 8 7.05 -24.62 -0.12
C GLY A 8 6.37 -23.27 -0.38
N PRO A 9 5.33 -22.92 0.39
CA PRO A 9 4.72 -21.59 0.27
C PRO A 9 5.83 -20.54 0.31
N LEU A 10 5.80 -19.58 -0.62
CA LEU A 10 6.73 -18.45 -0.69
C LEU A 10 6.97 -17.96 0.73
N ASN A 11 8.19 -18.18 1.23
CA ASN A 11 8.51 -17.91 2.61
C ASN A 11 8.53 -16.38 2.81
N TYR A 12 7.40 -15.80 3.19
CA TYR A 12 7.30 -14.42 3.66
C TYR A 12 7.94 -14.29 5.06
N ASN A 13 9.21 -14.69 5.20
CA ASN A 13 10.03 -14.34 6.37
C ASN A 13 10.41 -12.85 6.28
N LEU A 14 9.39 -11.99 6.27
CA LEU A 14 9.56 -10.57 6.50
C LEU A 14 9.71 -10.40 8.02
N ASP A 15 10.67 -9.59 8.44
CA ASP A 15 10.68 -9.12 9.81
C ASP A 15 9.45 -8.23 10.07
N ASP A 16 9.06 -8.12 11.34
CA ASP A 16 7.85 -7.39 11.75
C ASP A 16 7.84 -5.93 11.25
N ALA A 17 9.02 -5.29 11.17
CA ALA A 17 9.12 -3.91 10.71
C ALA A 17 8.89 -3.81 9.20
N THR A 18 9.44 -4.73 8.41
CA THR A 18 9.18 -4.81 6.97
C THR A 18 7.71 -5.11 6.69
N TYR A 19 7.09 -6.02 7.44
CA TYR A 19 5.66 -6.30 7.30
C TYR A 19 4.81 -5.06 7.62
N ALA A 20 5.05 -4.41 8.76
CA ALA A 20 4.30 -3.23 9.17
C ALA A 20 4.44 -2.06 8.17
N ARG A 21 5.65 -1.87 7.62
CA ARG A 21 5.90 -0.88 6.56
C ARG A 21 5.07 -1.18 5.31
N ASN A 22 5.13 -2.41 4.81
CA ASN A 22 4.41 -2.80 3.59
C ASN A 22 2.90 -2.70 3.79
N PHE A 23 2.39 -3.16 4.93
CA PHE A 23 0.98 -3.00 5.29
C PHE A 23 0.55 -1.51 5.28
N THR A 24 1.38 -0.63 5.83
CA THR A 24 1.10 0.82 5.81
C THR A 24 1.06 1.38 4.38
N LEU A 25 1.98 0.95 3.52
CA LEU A 25 2.01 1.36 2.12
C LEU A 25 0.77 0.87 1.36
N ASP A 26 0.37 -0.40 1.55
CA ASP A 26 -0.81 -0.98 0.92
C ASP A 26 -2.08 -0.22 1.30
N GLU A 27 -2.25 0.09 2.58
CA GLU A 27 -3.41 0.85 3.08
C GLU A 27 -3.42 2.29 2.54
N ALA A 28 -2.28 2.99 2.59
CA ALA A 28 -2.17 4.35 2.04
C ALA A 28 -2.47 4.36 0.53
N GLN A 29 -2.00 3.35 -0.19
CA GLN A 29 -2.23 3.20 -1.61
C GLN A 29 -3.70 2.86 -1.94
N ALA A 30 -4.36 2.05 -1.12
CA ALA A 30 -5.79 1.77 -1.26
C ALA A 30 -6.61 3.06 -1.14
N SER A 31 -6.34 3.89 -0.14
CA SER A 31 -7.02 5.19 0.03
C SER A 31 -6.78 6.13 -1.15
N ILE A 32 -5.54 6.22 -1.66
CA ILE A 32 -5.23 7.02 -2.86
C ILE A 32 -5.97 6.49 -4.09
N ARG A 33 -6.01 5.17 -4.29
CA ARG A 33 -6.72 4.56 -5.43
C ARG A 33 -8.21 4.84 -5.37
N ALA A 34 -8.84 4.64 -4.21
CA ALA A 34 -10.25 4.96 -4.02
C ALA A 34 -10.53 6.45 -4.33
N ALA A 35 -9.71 7.37 -3.80
CA ALA A 35 -9.87 8.81 -4.05
C ALA A 35 -9.78 9.18 -5.53
N ARG A 36 -8.92 8.49 -6.30
CA ARG A 36 -8.66 8.78 -7.71
C ARG A 36 -9.63 8.11 -8.68
N PHE A 37 -10.05 6.88 -8.39
CA PHE A 37 -10.70 6.03 -9.38
C PHE A 37 -12.18 5.73 -9.11
N ALA A 38 -12.70 6.02 -7.91
CA ALA A 38 -14.14 5.89 -7.65
C ALA A 38 -14.89 7.12 -8.20
N PRO A 39 -15.62 7.06 -9.32
CA PRO A 39 -16.28 8.22 -9.94
C PRO A 39 -17.41 8.81 -9.09
N GLU A 40 -18.04 8.01 -8.25
CA GLU A 40 -19.19 8.35 -7.42
C GLU A 40 -18.85 9.25 -6.21
N LEU A 41 -17.57 9.32 -5.83
CA LEU A 41 -17.16 10.10 -4.66
C LEU A 41 -17.24 11.61 -4.90
N ALA A 42 -17.88 12.29 -3.96
CA ALA A 42 -17.86 13.74 -3.85
C ALA A 42 -16.44 14.26 -3.52
N SER A 43 -16.19 15.53 -3.82
CA SER A 43 -14.89 16.17 -3.56
C SER A 43 -14.43 16.04 -2.10
N VAL A 44 -15.37 16.16 -1.15
CA VAL A 44 -15.07 16.01 0.29
C VAL A 44 -14.60 14.59 0.62
N GLU A 45 -15.26 13.56 0.07
CA GLU A 45 -14.90 12.15 0.31
C GLU A 45 -13.54 11.81 -0.30
N ARG A 46 -13.26 12.30 -1.51
CA ARG A 46 -11.93 12.18 -2.13
C ARG A 46 -10.86 12.82 -1.26
N MET A 47 -11.11 14.02 -0.74
CA MET A 47 -10.16 14.71 0.13
C MET A 47 -9.96 13.97 1.46
N THR A 48 -11.01 13.39 2.02
CA THR A 48 -10.93 12.54 3.22
C THR A 48 -10.00 11.35 3.00
N LEU A 49 -10.14 10.64 1.87
CA LEU A 49 -9.29 9.50 1.53
C LEU A 49 -7.82 9.91 1.29
N LEU A 50 -7.57 11.05 0.65
CA LEU A 50 -6.20 11.56 0.48
C LEU A 50 -5.57 11.91 1.84
N ARG A 51 -6.33 12.51 2.76
CA ARG A 51 -5.86 12.79 4.13
C ARG A 51 -5.62 11.53 4.94
N ASP A 52 -6.47 10.52 4.78
CA ASP A 52 -6.29 9.21 5.40
C ASP A 52 -4.97 8.58 4.96
N ALA A 53 -4.68 8.56 3.65
CA ALA A 53 -3.40 8.06 3.13
C ALA A 53 -2.19 8.78 3.75
N VAL A 54 -2.21 10.12 3.80
CA VAL A 54 -1.14 10.92 4.42
C VAL A 54 -0.99 10.63 5.91
N THR A 55 -2.11 10.45 6.61
CA THR A 55 -2.13 10.14 8.06
C THR A 55 -1.50 8.78 8.34
N ARG A 56 -1.83 7.76 7.54
CA ARG A 56 -1.23 6.42 7.66
C ARG A 56 0.28 6.44 7.47
N LEU A 57 0.76 7.13 6.43
CA LEU A 57 2.19 7.29 6.19
C LEU A 57 2.88 8.01 7.36
N LYS A 58 2.29 9.10 7.84
CA LYS A 58 2.82 9.86 8.99
C LYS A 58 2.89 9.00 10.25
N ASN A 59 1.89 8.18 10.53
CA ASN A 59 1.84 7.32 11.72
C ASN A 59 2.88 6.19 11.68
N ALA A 60 3.42 5.87 10.51
CA ALA A 60 4.53 4.92 10.34
C ALA A 60 5.88 5.61 10.10
N ASP A 61 5.99 6.91 10.39
CA ASP A 61 7.19 7.72 10.15
C ASP A 61 7.69 7.71 8.68
N LEU A 62 6.79 7.46 7.74
CA LEU A 62 7.08 7.46 6.30
C LEU A 62 6.74 8.83 5.70
N ARG A 63 7.72 9.48 5.07
CA ARG A 63 7.46 10.71 4.31
C ARG A 63 6.97 10.35 2.92
N VAL A 64 5.92 11.03 2.46
CA VAL A 64 5.36 10.85 1.10
C VAL A 64 6.44 10.95 0.03
N GLN A 65 7.40 11.87 0.18
CA GLN A 65 8.48 12.06 -0.79
C GLN A 65 9.39 10.84 -0.93
N ASP A 66 9.57 10.08 0.16
CA ASP A 66 10.46 8.92 0.21
C ASP A 66 9.80 7.69 -0.41
N VAL A 67 8.47 7.58 -0.30
CA VAL A 67 7.71 6.39 -0.72
C VAL A 67 6.83 6.61 -1.96
N LYS A 68 6.87 7.81 -2.57
CA LYS A 68 6.00 8.16 -3.72
C LYS A 68 6.12 7.20 -4.91
N ASN A 69 7.27 6.56 -5.09
CA ASN A 69 7.52 5.61 -6.17
C ASN A 69 6.97 4.20 -5.86
N GLU A 70 6.75 3.90 -4.57
CA GLU A 70 6.21 2.63 -4.08
C GLU A 70 4.68 2.68 -3.96
N LEU A 71 4.12 3.88 -3.82
CA LEU A 71 2.70 4.13 -4.03
C LEU A 71 2.44 3.98 -5.54
N TYR A 72 2.33 2.74 -6.03
CA TYR A 72 2.12 2.40 -7.45
C TYR A 72 0.74 2.88 -7.93
N ILE A 73 0.65 4.17 -8.21
CA ILE A 73 -0.48 4.86 -8.82
C ILE A 73 -0.29 4.77 -10.34
N GLN A 74 -0.38 3.57 -10.89
CA GLN A 74 -0.53 3.40 -12.33
C GLN A 74 -1.93 2.88 -12.63
N HIS A 75 -2.62 3.57 -13.54
CA HIS A 75 -3.79 3.09 -14.27
C HIS A 75 -3.31 2.81 -15.69
N LYS A 76 -3.62 1.63 -16.24
CA LYS A 76 -3.63 1.43 -17.69
C LYS A 76 -4.93 1.94 -18.27
#